data_AF-A0A855K8V2-F1
#
_entry.id   AF-A0A855K8V2-F1
#
_cell.length_a   1.000
_cell.length_b   1.000
_cell.length_c   1.000
_cell.angle_alpha   90.00
_cell.angle_beta   90.00
_cell.angle_gamma   90.00
#
_symmetry.space_group_name_H-M   'P 1'
#
loop_
_entity.id
_entity.type
_entity.pdbx_description
1 polymer ?
#
loop_
_entity_poly.entity_id
_entity_poly.type
_entity_poly.pdbx_seq_one_letter_code
_entity_poly.pdbx_strand_id
1 'polypeptide(L)'
;MQAYAEGFDILKGKSSAKLPEDERFDLNLTDIAEVWRRGSVISSWLLDLTATALAKDQMLEQFSGQVADSGEGHWTIEAAMEEAVPA
;
A
#
# COMPACT_ATOMS: atom_id res chain seq x y z
N MET A 1 -5.55 0.70 -5.06
CA MET A 1 -4.51 1.49 -4.37
C MET A 1 -4.51 1.24 -2.87
N GLN A 2 -5.65 1.33 -2.19
CA GLN A 2 -5.79 1.09 -0.74
C GLN A 2 -5.18 -0.23 -0.26
N ALA A 3 -5.51 -1.36 -0.89
CA ALA A 3 -4.98 -2.67 -0.48
C ALA A 3 -3.45 -2.75 -0.49
N TYR A 4 -2.77 -2.08 -1.43
CA TYR A 4 -1.30 -1.99 -1.42
C TYR A 4 -0.81 -1.16 -0.24
N ALA A 5 -1.40 0.01 -0.01
CA ALA A 5 -1.01 0.89 1.10
C ALA A 5 -1.16 0.18 2.45
N GLU A 6 -2.30 -0.46 2.70
CA GLU A 6 -2.55 -1.24 3.92
C GLU A 6 -1.57 -2.41 4.05
N GLY A 7 -1.33 -3.15 2.96
CA GLY A 7 -0.36 -4.25 2.97
C GLY A 7 1.05 -3.81 3.32
N PHE A 8 1.53 -2.71 2.73
CA PHE A 8 2.85 -2.15 3.06
C PHE A 8 2.92 -1.61 4.49
N ASP A 9 1.85 -1.02 5.01
CA ASP A 9 1.80 -0.53 6.39
C ASP A 9 1.85 -1.68 7.41
N ILE A 10 1.15 -2.79 7.13
CA ILE A 10 1.24 -4.01 7.94
C ILE A 10 2.67 -4.55 7.95
N LEU A 11 3.34 -4.59 6.79
CA LEU A 11 4.74 -5.04 6.69
C LEU A 11 5.67 -4.12 7.50
N LYS A 12 5.52 -2.80 7.36
CA LYS A 12 6.27 -1.81 8.15
C LYS A 12 6.08 -2.02 9.66
N GLY A 13 4.85 -2.31 10.07
CA GLY A 13 4.46 -2.57 11.44
C GLY A 13 5.11 -3.80 12.09
N LYS A 14 5.71 -4.71 11.30
CA LYS A 14 6.42 -5.89 11.85
C LYS A 14 7.69 -5.55 12.62
N SER A 15 8.19 -4.32 12.53
CA SER A 15 9.28 -3.81 13.37
C SER A 15 8.81 -3.34 14.76
N SER A 16 7.50 -3.31 15.03
CA SER A 16 6.93 -2.68 16.22
C SER A 16 7.34 -3.34 17.53
N ALA A 17 7.66 -2.51 18.53
CA ALA A 17 7.90 -2.95 19.91
C ALA A 17 6.69 -3.61 20.60
N LYS A 18 5.50 -3.53 19.99
CA LYS A 18 4.29 -4.21 20.47
C LYS A 18 4.31 -5.72 20.24
N LEU A 19 5.14 -6.20 19.30
CA LEU A 19 5.28 -7.62 18.99
C LEU A 19 6.33 -8.27 19.91
N PRO A 20 6.25 -9.60 20.16
CA PRO A 20 7.33 -10.38 20.77
C PRO A 20 8.65 -10.17 20.03
N GLU A 21 9.79 -10.21 20.73
CA GLU A 21 11.11 -9.89 20.16
C GLU A 21 11.49 -10.84 19.01
N ASP A 22 11.14 -12.11 19.12
CA ASP A 22 11.36 -13.18 18.15
C ASP A 22 10.44 -13.09 16.91
N GLU A 23 9.41 -12.24 16.95
CA GLU A 23 8.49 -11.99 15.84
C GLU A 23 8.69 -10.62 15.17
N ARG A 24 9.72 -9.87 15.59
CA ARG A 24 10.04 -8.56 14.99
C ARG A 24 10.94 -8.73 13.79
N PHE A 25 10.52 -8.12 12.69
CA PHE A 25 11.27 -8.11 11.44
C PHE A 25 11.53 -6.69 10.99
N ASP A 26 12.78 -6.38 10.69
CA ASP A 26 13.16 -5.19 9.96
C ASP A 26 13.11 -5.51 8.46
N LEU A 27 12.01 -5.12 7.82
CA LEU A 27 11.73 -5.45 6.43
C LEU A 27 12.07 -4.27 5.52
N ASN A 28 12.96 -4.49 4.56
CA ASN A 28 13.22 -3.50 3.52
C ASN A 28 12.07 -3.49 2.48
N LEU A 29 11.15 -2.54 2.65
CA LEU A 29 9.97 -2.42 1.77
C LEU A 29 10.34 -2.11 0.31
N THR A 30 11.48 -1.44 0.08
CA THR A 30 11.98 -1.14 -1.27
C THR A 30 12.33 -2.42 -2.01
N ASP A 31 13.08 -3.30 -1.36
CA ASP A 31 13.50 -4.58 -1.94
C ASP A 31 12.29 -5.49 -2.17
N ILE A 32 11.34 -5.52 -1.22
CA ILE A 32 10.10 -6.29 -1.37
C ILE A 32 9.31 -5.82 -2.60
N ALA A 33 9.13 -4.51 -2.76
CA ALA A 33 8.43 -3.94 -3.91
C ALA A 33 9.14 -4.28 -5.23
N GLU A 34 10.48 -4.22 -5.27
CA GLU A 34 11.28 -4.58 -6.45
C GLU A 34 11.17 -6.05 -6.82
N VAL A 35 11.18 -6.97 -5.84
CA VAL A 35 11.00 -8.41 -6.08
C VAL A 35 9.62 -8.69 -6.65
N TRP A 36 8.56 -8.08 -6.11
CA TRP A 36 7.21 -8.27 -6.63
C TRP A 36 7.01 -7.65 -8.02
N ARG A 37 7.85 -6.69 -8.42
CA ARG A 37 7.75 -6.02 -9.72
C ARG A 37 8.05 -6.92 -10.90
N ARG A 38 8.76 -8.04 -10.71
CA ARG A 38 9.23 -8.89 -11.81
C ARG A 38 8.90 -10.36 -11.57
N GLY A 39 8.04 -10.92 -12.42
CA GLY A 39 7.71 -12.34 -12.40
C GLY A 39 6.73 -12.76 -11.31
N SER A 40 6.13 -11.80 -10.58
CA SER A 40 5.02 -12.09 -9.68
C SER A 40 3.68 -12.00 -10.41
N VAL A 41 2.66 -12.69 -9.87
CA VAL A 41 1.29 -12.59 -10.39
C VAL A 41 0.70 -11.19 -10.18
N ILE A 42 1.20 -10.45 -9.18
CA ILE A 42 0.69 -9.13 -8.80
C ILE A 42 1.47 -7.97 -9.46
N SER A 43 2.34 -8.25 -10.44
CA SER A 43 3.04 -7.20 -11.19
C SER A 43 2.02 -6.29 -11.89
N SER A 44 2.14 -4.98 -11.67
CA SER A 44 1.20 -3.99 -12.16
C SER A 44 1.83 -2.61 -12.24
N TRP A 45 1.23 -1.70 -13.01
CA TRP A 45 1.70 -0.33 -13.12
C TRP A 45 1.70 0.41 -11.77
N LEU A 46 0.70 0.14 -10.92
CA LEU A 46 0.66 0.70 -9.58
C LEU A 46 1.87 0.26 -8.75
N LEU A 47 2.22 -1.03 -8.81
CA LEU A 47 3.41 -1.54 -8.11
C LEU A 47 4.71 -0.93 -8.68
N ASP A 48 4.78 -0.68 -9.99
CA ASP A 48 5.92 0.02 -10.60
C ASP A 48 6.10 1.43 -10.01
N LEU A 49 5.00 2.17 -9.87
CA LEU A 49 5.00 3.50 -9.26
C LEU A 49 5.41 3.44 -7.78
N THR A 50 4.86 2.49 -7.01
CA THR A 50 5.21 2.29 -5.60
C THR A 50 6.69 1.95 -5.42
N ALA A 51 7.23 1.01 -6.21
CA ALA A 51 8.65 0.65 -6.17
C ALA A 51 9.54 1.86 -6.52
N THR A 52 9.15 2.65 -7.52
CA THR A 52 9.88 3.86 -7.91
C THR A 52 9.88 4.92 -6.81
N ALA A 53 8.75 5.09 -6.10
CA ALA A 53 8.65 6.02 -4.98
C ALA A 53 9.54 5.59 -3.80
N LEU A 54 9.45 4.31 -3.40
CA LEU A 54 10.27 3.74 -2.31
C LEU A 54 11.77 3.79 -2.61
N ALA A 55 12.16 3.59 -3.87
CA ALA A 55 13.56 3.69 -4.29
C ALA A 55 14.12 5.11 -4.17
N LYS A 56 13.27 6.14 -4.29
CA LYS A 56 13.67 7.55 -4.09
C LYS A 56 13.71 7.91 -2.61
N ASP A 57 12.73 7.44 -1.85
CA ASP A 57 12.58 7.71 -0.43
C ASP A 57 11.88 6.51 0.25
N GLN A 58 12.65 5.75 1.02
CA GLN A 58 12.17 4.55 1.69
C GLN A 58 11.09 4.85 2.75
N MET A 59 11.11 6.06 3.30
CA MET A 59 10.20 6.49 4.35
C MET A 59 9.02 7.30 3.81
N LEU A 60 9.06 7.66 2.52
CA LEU A 60 8.04 8.45 1.81
C LEU A 60 7.75 9.79 2.52
N GLU A 61 8.75 10.40 3.15
CA GLU A 61 8.65 11.65 3.91
C GLU A 61 8.20 12.83 3.04
N GLN A 62 8.45 12.77 1.73
CA GLN A 62 8.00 13.80 0.80
C GLN A 62 6.51 13.75 0.46
N PHE A 63 5.79 12.69 0.85
CA PHE A 63 4.36 12.53 0.57
C PHE A 63 3.51 12.92 1.78
N SER A 64 2.43 13.67 1.54
CA SER A 64 1.44 13.94 2.59
C SER A 64 0.51 12.74 2.77
N GLY A 65 0.12 12.48 4.02
CA GLY A 65 -0.98 11.55 4.34
C GLY A 65 -2.37 12.07 3.98
N GLN A 66 -2.44 13.20 3.28
CA GLN A 66 -3.66 13.80 2.78
C GLN A 66 -3.72 13.59 1.27
N VAL A 67 -4.86 13.06 0.82
CA VAL A 67 -5.20 12.93 -0.60
C VAL A 67 -6.47 13.73 -0.83
N ALA A 68 -6.51 14.48 -1.94
CA ALA A 68 -7.72 15.20 -2.31
C ALA A 68 -8.84 14.19 -2.61
N ASP A 69 -10.03 14.42 -2.05
CA ASP A 69 -11.21 13.64 -2.40
C ASP A 69 -11.68 14.06 -3.80
N SER A 70 -11.55 13.15 -4.76
CA SER A 70 -12.07 13.31 -6.12
C SER A 70 -13.59 13.14 -6.21
N GLY A 71 -14.22 12.64 -5.14
CA GLY A 71 -15.62 12.21 -5.11
C GLY A 71 -15.84 10.78 -5.59
N GLU A 72 -14.81 10.12 -6.13
CA GLU A 72 -14.92 8.77 -6.71
C GLU A 72 -15.29 7.72 -5.66
N GLY A 73 -14.77 7.86 -4.43
CA GLY A 73 -15.11 6.98 -3.31
C GLY A 73 -16.57 7.10 -2.90
N HIS A 74 -17.04 8.34 -2.73
CA HIS A 74 -18.46 8.63 -2.43
C HIS A 74 -19.38 8.10 -3.53
N TRP A 75 -19.06 8.40 -4.79
CA TRP A 75 -19.84 7.92 -5.94
C TRP A 75 -19.90 6.39 -6.00
N THR A 76 -18.79 5.70 -5.71
CA THR A 76 -18.75 4.22 -5.72
C THR A 76 -19.73 3.62 -4.72
N ILE A 77 -19.82 4.20 -3.51
CA ILE A 77 -20.75 3.73 -2.47
C ILE A 77 -22.19 4.03 -2.87
N GLU A 78 -22.48 5.22 -3.39
CA GLU A 78 -23.82 5.58 -3.87
C GLU A 78 -24.26 4.64 -5.00
N ALA A 79 -23.41 4.40 -6.00
CA ALA A 79 -23.70 3.50 -7.10
C ALA A 79 -23.93 2.05 -6.63
N ALA A 80 -23.15 1.56 -5.66
CA ALA A 80 -23.34 0.24 -5.08
C ALA A 80 -24.69 0.11 -4.35
N MET A 81 -25.13 1.18 -3.67
CA MET A 81 -26.45 1.23 -3.04
C MET A 81 -27.59 1.26 -4.06
N GLU A 82 -27.47 2.05 -5.13
CA GLU A 82 -28.45 2.14 -6.22
C GLU A 82 -28.64 0.79 -6.93
N GLU A 83 -27.54 0.09 -7.20
CA GLU A 83 -27.53 -1.21 -7.87
C GLU A 83 -27.78 -2.39 -6.91
N ALA A 84 -27.84 -2.13 -5.60
CA ALA A 84 -27.97 -3.13 -4.53
C ALA A 84 -26.89 -4.24 -4.60
N VAL A 85 -25.65 -3.85 -4.87
CA VAL A 85 -24.47 -4.74 -4.95
C VAL A 85 -23.42 -4.40 -3.88
N PRO A 86 -22.59 -5.37 -3.46
CA PRO A 86 -21.51 -5.11 -2.51
C PRO A 86 -20.35 -4.32 -3.16
N ALA A 87 -19.75 -3.40 -2.39
CA ALA A 87 -18.55 -2.63 -2.74
C ALA A 87 -17.63 -2.45 -1.52
#